data_AF-A0A7Y5FPM2-F1
#
_entry.id   AF-A0A7Y5FPM2-F1
#
_cell.length_a   1.000
_cell.length_b   1.000
_cell.length_c   1.000
_cell.angle_alpha   90.00
_cell.angle_beta   90.00
_cell.angle_gamma   90.00
#
_symmetry.space_group_name_H-M   'P 1'
#
loop_
_entity.id
_entity.type
_entity.pdbx_description
1 polymer ?
#
loop_
_entity_poly.entity_id
_entity_poly.type
_entity_poly.pdbx_seq_one_letter_code
_entity_poly.pdbx_strand_id
1 'polypeptide(L)'
;MKHFLILIFTLGILFTANIMASGRSDGIASIKPDKINHDADTGRVSDDYFRPVLDSFLEKCFLGNNYERLLKNEAPEISEFIHPVIGVRRYYNPGAFGFIAGKEEGYGFYNPEQYLKYDFPLSEMAVFDITPENGFCEESDNENGVYYFSEEKFPEVVDMETLESIDVTLPAGFIPSQIMRVNVLFEGWRYADLWFAQVEGKWYLVFIDGRDCSA
;
A
#
# COMPACT_ATOMS: atom_id res chain seq x y z
N MET A 1 -40.89 -48.74 4.15
CA MET A 1 -41.02 -49.24 5.53
C MET A 1 -39.73 -48.87 6.25
N LYS A 2 -39.69 -47.71 6.92
CA LYS A 2 -39.91 -47.47 8.37
C LYS A 2 -38.84 -48.12 9.27
N HIS A 3 -38.34 -47.28 10.19
CA HIS A 3 -37.40 -47.46 11.33
C HIS A 3 -36.07 -46.74 11.04
N PHE A 4 -35.83 -45.47 11.41
CA PHE A 4 -36.01 -44.76 12.69
C PHE A 4 -35.31 -45.48 13.86
N LEU A 5 -34.05 -45.10 14.12
CA LEU A 5 -33.49 -45.17 15.47
C LEU A 5 -32.57 -43.95 15.69
N ILE A 6 -33.05 -43.06 16.54
CA ILE A 6 -32.30 -41.98 17.18
C ILE A 6 -31.51 -42.64 18.33
N LEU A 7 -30.21 -42.37 18.44
CA LEU A 7 -29.49 -42.53 19.70
C LEU A 7 -28.73 -41.23 19.99
N ILE A 8 -29.27 -40.51 20.98
CA ILE A 8 -28.61 -39.39 21.67
C ILE A 8 -27.80 -40.01 22.80
N PHE A 9 -26.50 -39.71 22.86
CA PHE A 9 -25.71 -39.84 24.09
C PHE A 9 -24.89 -38.57 24.27
N THR A 10 -25.42 -37.69 25.11
CA THR A 10 -24.70 -36.64 25.81
C THR A 10 -23.74 -37.26 26.81
N LEU A 11 -22.46 -36.89 26.75
CA LEU A 11 -21.58 -36.96 27.91
C LEU A 11 -20.68 -35.73 27.91
N GLY A 12 -21.00 -34.81 28.83
CA GLY A 12 -20.17 -33.65 29.13
C GLY A 12 -18.95 -34.07 29.94
N ILE A 13 -17.82 -33.44 29.66
CA ILE A 13 -16.70 -33.34 30.59
C ILE A 13 -16.34 -31.86 30.68
N LEU A 14 -16.70 -31.26 31.82
CA LEU A 14 -16.14 -30.01 32.31
C LEU A 14 -14.64 -30.23 32.56
N PHE A 15 -13.79 -29.42 31.92
CA PHE A 15 -12.47 -29.12 32.45
C PHE A 15 -12.46 -27.68 32.94
N THR A 16 -12.55 -27.52 34.26
CA THR A 16 -12.22 -26.28 34.94
C THR A 16 -10.72 -26.29 35.24
N ALA A 17 -9.95 -25.45 34.58
CA ALA A 17 -8.61 -25.07 35.02
C ALA A 17 -8.68 -23.64 35.56
N ASN A 18 -8.65 -23.53 36.88
CA ASN A 18 -8.32 -22.28 37.57
C ASN A 18 -6.81 -22.05 37.41
N ILE A 19 -6.42 -20.96 36.76
CA ILE A 19 -5.13 -20.32 37.00
C ILE A 19 -5.43 -18.87 37.35
N MET A 20 -5.22 -18.53 38.62
CA MET A 20 -5.29 -17.19 39.17
C MET A 20 -3.90 -16.86 39.72
N ALA A 21 -3.27 -15.85 39.14
CA ALA A 21 -2.23 -14.95 39.67
C ALA A 21 -1.46 -14.39 38.46
N SER A 22 -1.04 -13.14 38.35
CA SER A 22 -1.17 -11.94 39.19
C SER A 22 -0.30 -10.92 38.44
N GLY A 23 -0.78 -9.70 38.20
CA GLY A 23 0.14 -8.59 37.93
C GLY A 23 -0.13 -7.78 36.67
N ARG A 24 -0.75 -6.62 36.90
CA ARG A 24 -0.53 -5.35 36.22
C ARG A 24 -1.19 -5.16 34.84
N SER A 25 -2.45 -4.78 34.92
CA SER A 25 -3.16 -3.98 33.91
C SER A 25 -2.63 -2.54 33.96
N ASP A 26 -1.72 -2.19 33.06
CA ASP A 26 -1.43 -0.80 32.74
C ASP A 26 -2.07 -0.48 31.36
N GLY A 27 -3.23 0.16 31.42
CA GLY A 27 -3.83 1.04 30.41
C GLY A 27 -3.88 0.60 28.94
N ILE A 28 -4.98 -0.02 28.51
CA ILE A 28 -5.45 0.15 27.13
C ILE A 28 -5.98 1.57 27.01
N ALA A 29 -5.15 2.49 26.51
CA ALA A 29 -5.58 3.82 26.13
C ALA A 29 -6.49 3.71 24.90
N SER A 30 -7.79 3.86 25.14
CA SER A 30 -8.79 4.21 24.15
C SER A 30 -8.28 5.39 23.32
N ILE A 31 -8.05 5.20 22.02
CA ILE A 31 -7.78 6.27 21.06
C ILE A 31 -8.97 7.24 21.11
N LYS A 32 -8.72 8.46 21.58
CA LYS A 32 -9.63 9.59 21.37
C LYS A 32 -9.26 10.23 20.03
N PRO A 33 -10.22 10.51 19.14
CA PRO A 33 -9.95 11.38 18.00
C PRO A 33 -9.64 12.76 18.54
N ASP A 34 -8.43 13.24 18.30
CA ASP A 34 -8.06 14.61 18.65
C ASP A 34 -8.81 15.60 17.75
N LYS A 35 -9.14 16.74 18.34
CA LYS A 35 -9.98 17.78 17.76
C LYS A 35 -9.34 18.36 16.50
N ILE A 36 -10.04 18.26 15.37
CA ILE A 36 -9.74 18.94 14.12
C ILE A 36 -9.92 20.46 14.33
N ASN A 37 -8.83 21.22 14.28
CA ASN A 37 -8.90 22.66 14.05
C ASN A 37 -9.05 22.88 12.55
N HIS A 38 -10.25 23.30 12.13
CA HIS A 38 -10.46 23.83 10.79
C HIS A 38 -9.88 25.25 10.73
N ASP A 39 -8.75 25.40 10.05
CA ASP A 39 -8.35 26.66 9.43
C ASP A 39 -8.31 26.51 7.90
N ALA A 40 -8.63 27.61 7.23
CA ALA A 40 -9.28 27.66 5.93
C ALA A 40 -8.35 27.44 4.70
N ASP A 41 -8.93 26.76 3.72
CA ASP A 41 -8.90 27.03 2.28
C ASP A 41 -7.53 27.11 1.55
N THR A 42 -7.08 25.93 1.10
CA THR A 42 -6.23 25.77 -0.10
C THR A 42 -6.64 24.48 -0.82
N GLY A 43 -7.74 24.47 -1.58
CA GLY A 43 -8.00 23.45 -2.62
C GLY A 43 -7.98 21.96 -2.22
N ARG A 44 -7.95 21.61 -0.93
CA ARG A 44 -7.96 20.23 -0.39
C ARG A 44 -9.31 19.59 -0.65
N VAL A 45 -9.41 18.78 -1.71
CA VAL A 45 -10.56 17.90 -1.95
C VAL A 45 -10.09 16.45 -2.01
N SER A 46 -10.18 15.76 -0.86
CA SER A 46 -10.63 14.36 -0.64
C SER A 46 -9.82 13.48 0.35
N ASP A 47 -9.02 14.06 1.24
CA ASP A 47 -8.27 13.30 2.27
C ASP A 47 -9.16 12.28 3.03
N ASP A 48 -10.42 12.63 3.31
CA ASP A 48 -11.38 11.77 4.04
C ASP A 48 -11.78 10.48 3.30
N TYR A 49 -11.71 10.45 1.96
CA TYR A 49 -12.16 9.29 1.17
C TYR A 49 -11.01 8.33 0.80
N PHE A 50 -9.80 8.86 0.63
CA PHE A 50 -8.64 8.02 0.33
C PHE A 50 -8.06 7.38 1.59
N ARG A 51 -8.03 8.10 2.72
CA ARG A 51 -7.39 7.62 3.94
C ARG A 51 -7.86 6.22 4.39
N PRO A 52 -9.17 5.89 4.39
CA PRO A 52 -9.62 4.53 4.73
C PRO A 52 -9.10 3.44 3.78
N VAL A 53 -8.92 3.77 2.49
CA VAL A 53 -8.34 2.85 1.51
C VAL A 53 -6.85 2.65 1.79
N LEU A 54 -6.13 3.74 2.07
CA LEU A 54 -4.72 3.67 2.45
C LEU A 54 -4.52 2.83 3.70
N ASP A 55 -5.30 3.08 4.77
CA ASP A 55 -5.21 2.30 6.00
C ASP A 55 -5.46 0.80 5.75
N SER A 56 -6.48 0.45 4.95
CA SER A 56 -6.74 -0.93 4.57
C SER A 56 -5.63 -1.55 3.73
N PHE A 57 -5.01 -0.77 2.82
CA PHE A 57 -3.88 -1.23 2.02
C PHE A 57 -2.66 -1.50 2.91
N LEU A 58 -2.34 -0.59 3.83
CA LEU A 58 -1.23 -0.73 4.76
C LEU A 58 -1.42 -1.98 5.64
N GLU A 59 -2.60 -2.18 6.21
CA GLU A 59 -2.91 -3.34 7.05
C GLU A 59 -2.76 -4.67 6.29
N LYS A 60 -3.31 -4.76 5.08
CA LYS A 60 -3.36 -6.03 4.34
C LYS A 60 -2.10 -6.34 3.54
N CYS A 61 -1.44 -5.31 3.02
CA CYS A 61 -0.37 -5.48 2.04
C CYS A 61 1.02 -5.12 2.58
N PHE A 62 1.09 -4.24 3.58
CA PHE A 62 2.35 -3.58 3.93
C PHE A 62 2.85 -3.93 5.34
N LEU A 63 2.06 -3.63 6.38
CA LEU A 63 2.43 -3.85 7.78
C LEU A 63 2.46 -5.35 8.09
N GLY A 64 3.62 -5.85 8.53
CA GLY A 64 3.84 -7.29 8.76
C GLY A 64 3.73 -8.16 7.51
N ASN A 65 3.65 -7.54 6.33
CA ASN A 65 3.54 -8.19 5.04
C ASN A 65 4.62 -7.64 4.08
N ASN A 66 4.66 -8.20 2.88
CA ASN A 66 5.52 -7.71 1.82
C ASN A 66 4.67 -7.58 0.56
N TYR A 67 4.28 -6.34 0.24
CA TYR A 67 3.42 -6.05 -0.91
C TYR A 67 4.07 -6.47 -2.23
N GLU A 68 5.40 -6.43 -2.34
CA GLU A 68 6.16 -6.91 -3.50
C GLU A 68 5.94 -8.41 -3.72
N ARG A 69 5.97 -9.20 -2.63
CA ARG A 69 5.68 -10.64 -2.64
C ARG A 69 4.22 -10.94 -2.96
N LEU A 70 3.30 -10.18 -2.35
CA LEU A 70 1.87 -10.30 -2.64
C LEU A 70 1.60 -9.99 -4.11
N LEU A 71 2.21 -8.94 -4.66
CA LEU A 71 2.07 -8.57 -6.06
C LEU A 71 2.57 -9.67 -6.99
N LYS A 72 3.81 -10.14 -6.76
CA LYS A 72 4.43 -11.18 -7.58
C LYS A 72 3.60 -12.47 -7.60
N ASN A 73 3.03 -12.83 -6.45
CA ASN A 73 2.25 -14.06 -6.30
C ASN A 73 0.76 -13.87 -6.62
N GLU A 74 0.33 -12.67 -7.02
CA GLU A 74 -1.07 -12.31 -7.27
C GLU A 74 -1.97 -12.68 -6.09
N ALA A 75 -1.50 -12.38 -4.88
CA ALA A 75 -2.20 -12.76 -3.66
C ALA A 75 -3.56 -12.02 -3.56
N PRO A 76 -4.60 -12.65 -3.00
CA PRO A 76 -5.92 -12.02 -2.85
C PRO A 76 -5.89 -10.67 -2.13
N GLU A 77 -4.99 -10.52 -1.16
CA GLU A 77 -4.83 -9.35 -0.31
C GLU A 77 -4.49 -8.09 -1.10
N ILE A 78 -3.60 -8.19 -2.10
CA ILE A 78 -3.24 -7.04 -2.95
C ILE A 78 -4.19 -6.91 -4.15
N SER A 79 -4.79 -8.03 -4.59
CA SER A 79 -5.66 -8.07 -5.75
C SER A 79 -6.93 -7.23 -5.57
N GLU A 80 -7.39 -7.00 -4.34
CA GLU A 80 -8.53 -6.10 -4.07
C GLU A 80 -8.26 -4.64 -4.43
N PHE A 81 -6.98 -4.24 -4.49
CA PHE A 81 -6.55 -2.89 -4.84
C PHE A 81 -6.16 -2.76 -6.32
N ILE A 82 -6.25 -3.83 -7.11
CA ILE A 82 -5.83 -3.83 -8.51
C ILE A 82 -7.06 -3.93 -9.41
N HIS A 83 -7.26 -2.94 -10.28
CA HIS A 83 -8.35 -2.98 -11.25
C HIS A 83 -8.09 -4.08 -12.30
N PRO A 84 -9.07 -4.94 -12.63
CA PRO A 84 -8.84 -6.11 -13.48
C PRO A 84 -8.39 -5.80 -14.92
N VAL A 85 -8.72 -4.60 -15.42
CA VAL A 85 -8.36 -4.17 -16.79
C VAL A 85 -7.17 -3.21 -16.80
N ILE A 86 -7.05 -2.33 -15.80
CA ILE A 86 -5.96 -1.35 -15.75
C ILE A 86 -4.68 -2.05 -15.28
N GLY A 87 -4.84 -3.02 -14.38
CA GLY A 87 -3.74 -3.67 -13.69
C GLY A 87 -2.97 -2.68 -12.80
N VAL A 88 -1.80 -3.13 -12.38
CA VAL A 88 -0.76 -2.30 -11.79
C VAL A 88 0.48 -2.42 -12.66
N ARG A 89 1.19 -1.31 -12.83
CA ARG A 89 2.44 -1.25 -13.58
C ARG A 89 3.56 -0.72 -12.69
N ARG A 90 4.78 -1.19 -12.88
CA ARG A 90 5.94 -0.73 -12.13
C ARG A 90 6.87 0.08 -13.02
N TYR A 91 7.26 1.25 -12.55
CA TYR A 91 8.48 1.91 -13.01
C TYR A 91 9.66 1.23 -12.36
N TYR A 92 10.55 0.65 -13.15
CA TYR A 92 11.77 0.04 -12.65
C TYR A 92 12.94 0.50 -13.50
N ASN A 93 14.10 0.66 -12.86
CA ASN A 93 15.32 1.06 -13.53
C ASN A 93 16.40 -0.01 -13.30
N PRO A 94 16.69 -0.89 -14.27
CA PRO A 94 17.76 -1.87 -14.13
C PRO A 94 19.16 -1.28 -14.45
N GLY A 95 19.30 0.06 -14.62
CA GLY A 95 20.55 0.70 -14.99
C GLY A 95 20.41 2.19 -15.35
N ALA A 96 20.76 2.57 -16.58
CA ALA A 96 20.72 3.99 -16.99
C ALA A 96 19.33 4.49 -17.41
N PHE A 97 18.36 3.59 -17.60
CA PHE A 97 17.06 3.90 -18.20
C PHE A 97 15.92 3.18 -17.49
N GLY A 98 14.89 3.93 -17.11
CA GLY A 98 13.67 3.38 -16.52
C GLY A 98 12.71 2.84 -17.57
N PHE A 99 12.02 1.76 -17.23
CA PHE A 99 10.96 1.15 -18.05
C PHE A 99 9.70 0.93 -17.23
N ILE A 100 8.57 0.78 -17.91
CA ILE A 100 7.30 0.38 -17.30
C ILE A 100 7.10 -1.12 -17.56
N ALA A 101 6.92 -1.91 -16.51
CA ALA A 101 6.54 -3.32 -16.62
C ALA A 101 5.17 -3.58 -16.00
N GLY A 102 4.30 -4.26 -16.72
CA GLY A 102 3.05 -4.77 -16.23
C GLY A 102 3.14 -6.25 -15.84
N LYS A 103 1.98 -6.89 -15.77
CA LYS A 103 1.85 -8.31 -15.41
C LYS A 103 2.56 -9.23 -16.40
N GLU A 104 2.46 -8.95 -17.71
CA GLU A 104 3.04 -9.79 -18.76
C GLU A 104 4.58 -9.80 -18.70
N GLU A 105 5.18 -8.71 -18.23
CA GLU A 105 6.61 -8.57 -17.98
C GLU A 105 7.01 -8.94 -16.54
N GLY A 106 6.12 -9.59 -15.79
CA GLY A 106 6.38 -10.03 -14.41
C GLY A 106 6.64 -8.86 -13.44
N TYR A 107 6.00 -7.71 -13.67
CA TYR A 107 6.11 -6.48 -12.87
C TYR A 107 7.56 -5.97 -12.72
N GLY A 108 8.47 -6.32 -13.63
CA GLY A 108 9.87 -5.90 -13.57
C GLY A 108 10.70 -6.61 -12.49
N PHE A 109 10.23 -7.74 -11.97
CA PHE A 109 11.01 -8.57 -11.03
C PHE A 109 12.12 -9.36 -11.74
N TYR A 110 13.21 -8.69 -12.14
CA TYR A 110 14.36 -9.36 -12.78
C TYR A 110 15.20 -10.18 -11.79
N ASN A 111 15.39 -9.67 -10.58
CA ASN A 111 16.00 -10.41 -9.47
C ASN A 111 15.04 -10.43 -8.27
N PRO A 112 14.06 -11.34 -8.26
CA PRO A 112 13.01 -11.36 -7.24
C PRO A 112 13.57 -11.53 -5.82
N GLU A 113 14.75 -12.13 -5.65
CA GLU A 113 15.36 -12.30 -4.33
C GLU A 113 15.69 -10.96 -3.65
N GLN A 114 15.87 -9.86 -4.40
CA GLN A 114 16.14 -8.53 -3.83
C GLN A 114 14.90 -7.90 -3.20
N TYR A 115 13.72 -8.13 -3.77
CA TYR A 115 12.45 -7.51 -3.33
C TYR A 115 11.68 -8.37 -2.32
N LEU A 116 11.93 -9.68 -2.28
CA LEU A 116 11.15 -10.64 -1.50
C LEU A 116 11.76 -10.97 -0.13
N LYS A 117 12.97 -10.47 0.16
CA LYS A 117 13.78 -10.91 1.30
C LYS A 117 13.38 -10.28 2.64
N TYR A 118 12.68 -9.14 2.62
CA TYR A 118 12.37 -8.38 3.82
C TYR A 118 10.87 -8.31 4.02
N ASP A 119 10.40 -8.81 5.15
CA ASP A 119 9.10 -8.38 5.69
C ASP A 119 9.33 -7.02 6.33
N PHE A 120 8.40 -6.08 6.14
CA PHE A 120 8.59 -4.74 6.67
C PHE A 120 8.64 -4.79 8.20
N PRO A 121 9.74 -4.36 8.84
CA PRO A 121 9.98 -4.63 10.26
C PRO A 121 9.12 -3.77 11.20
N LEU A 122 8.32 -2.85 10.66
CA LEU A 122 7.51 -1.96 11.46
C LEU A 122 6.07 -2.50 11.60
N SER A 123 5.66 -2.70 12.85
CA SER A 123 4.28 -3.03 13.20
C SER A 123 3.35 -1.84 13.07
N GLU A 124 3.88 -0.61 13.16
CA GLU A 124 3.12 0.64 13.09
C GLU A 124 3.97 1.74 12.44
N MET A 125 3.34 2.61 11.64
CA MET A 125 3.94 3.82 11.07
C MET A 125 2.98 4.99 11.25
N ALA A 126 3.51 6.17 11.57
CA ALA A 126 2.75 7.40 11.50
C ALA A 126 2.34 7.68 10.04
N VAL A 127 1.19 8.31 9.85
CA VAL A 127 0.67 8.63 8.52
C VAL A 127 0.41 10.13 8.44
N PHE A 128 1.00 10.77 7.44
CA PHE A 128 1.02 12.23 7.25
C PHE A 128 0.39 12.60 5.91
N ASP A 129 -0.44 13.64 5.90
CA ASP A 129 -1.13 14.20 4.72
C ASP A 129 -0.31 15.33 4.08
N ILE A 130 1.00 15.12 3.93
CA ILE A 130 1.94 16.10 3.39
C ILE A 130 2.91 15.43 2.42
N THR A 131 3.49 16.21 1.53
CA THR A 131 4.64 15.78 0.72
C THR A 131 5.90 15.81 1.59
N PRO A 132 6.67 14.71 1.67
CA PRO A 132 7.95 14.74 2.35
C PRO A 132 8.99 15.50 1.51
N GLU A 133 9.97 16.10 2.18
CA GLU A 133 11.15 16.67 1.55
C GLU A 133 12.17 15.55 1.31
N ASN A 134 12.75 15.49 0.10
CA ASN A 134 13.75 14.49 -0.29
C ASN A 134 13.26 13.03 -0.10
N GLY A 135 14.16 12.12 0.29
CA GLY A 135 13.92 10.69 0.44
C GLY A 135 14.15 9.89 -0.85
N PHE A 136 14.07 10.53 -2.01
CA PHE A 136 14.48 9.95 -3.29
C PHE A 136 15.79 10.57 -3.76
N CYS A 137 16.84 9.76 -3.88
CA CYS A 137 18.21 10.13 -4.29
C CYS A 137 18.97 11.07 -3.36
N GLU A 138 18.26 11.72 -2.45
CA GLU A 138 18.78 12.51 -1.36
C GLU A 138 18.12 12.04 -0.07
N GLU A 139 18.87 12.06 1.03
CA GLU A 139 18.35 11.69 2.35
C GLU A 139 17.31 12.73 2.80
N SER A 140 16.25 12.25 3.43
CA SER A 140 15.20 13.06 4.04
C SER A 140 15.46 13.26 5.53
N ASP A 141 15.21 14.49 6.00
CA ASP A 141 15.17 14.82 7.42
C ASP A 141 13.77 14.58 8.04
N ASN A 142 12.79 14.15 7.24
CA ASN A 142 11.44 13.84 7.73
C ASN A 142 11.42 12.56 8.59
N GLU A 143 10.41 12.45 9.44
CA GLU A 143 10.21 11.29 10.29
C GLU A 143 9.91 10.02 9.46
N ASN A 144 10.18 8.85 10.04
CA ASN A 144 9.73 7.60 9.44
C ASN A 144 8.20 7.56 9.40
N GLY A 145 7.63 7.22 8.25
CA GLY A 145 6.19 7.18 8.12
C GLY A 145 5.67 7.03 6.70
N VAL A 146 4.35 7.05 6.60
CA VAL A 146 3.62 7.00 5.34
C VAL A 146 3.10 8.40 5.03
N TYR A 147 3.60 8.97 3.96
CA TYR A 147 3.21 10.27 3.46
C TYR A 147 2.26 10.10 2.29
N TYR A 148 1.15 10.83 2.24
CA TYR A 148 0.24 10.79 1.10
C TYR A 148 -0.25 12.18 0.74
N PHE A 149 -0.36 12.42 -0.57
CA PHE A 149 -0.73 13.72 -1.12
C PHE A 149 -1.30 13.57 -2.53
N SER A 150 -2.12 14.54 -2.92
CA SER A 150 -2.77 14.56 -4.24
C SER A 150 -1.79 15.01 -5.33
N GLU A 151 -1.93 14.42 -6.51
CA GLU A 151 -1.16 14.78 -7.71
C GLU A 151 -2.11 15.10 -8.86
N GLU A 152 -1.69 15.96 -9.78
CA GLU A 152 -2.48 16.29 -10.98
C GLU A 152 -2.27 15.27 -12.11
N LYS A 153 -1.09 14.64 -12.15
CA LYS A 153 -0.72 13.66 -13.18
C LYS A 153 0.20 12.57 -12.63
N PHE A 154 0.24 11.44 -13.33
CA PHE A 154 1.20 10.37 -13.06
C PHE A 154 2.63 10.81 -13.42
N PRO A 155 3.67 10.13 -12.91
CA PRO A 155 5.04 10.51 -13.21
C PRO A 155 5.34 10.23 -14.69
N GLU A 156 6.14 11.12 -15.28
CA GLU A 156 6.64 10.98 -16.64
C GLU A 156 7.65 9.82 -16.73
N VAL A 157 7.74 9.24 -17.92
CA VAL A 157 8.82 8.31 -18.29
C VAL A 157 9.56 8.79 -19.51
N VAL A 158 10.80 8.35 -19.65
CA VAL A 158 11.58 8.63 -20.85
C VAL A 158 11.22 7.60 -21.91
N ASP A 159 10.79 8.09 -23.07
CA ASP A 159 10.69 7.27 -24.28
C ASP A 159 12.11 6.91 -24.74
N MET A 160 12.37 5.61 -24.88
CA MET A 160 13.71 5.12 -25.18
C MET A 160 14.12 5.26 -26.65
N GLU A 161 13.17 5.47 -27.55
CA GLU A 161 13.41 5.72 -28.97
C GLU A 161 13.68 7.19 -29.23
N THR A 162 12.96 8.09 -28.56
CA THR A 162 13.05 9.54 -28.78
C THR A 162 13.90 10.28 -27.73
N LEU A 163 14.11 9.67 -26.57
CA LEU A 163 14.71 10.28 -25.37
C LEU A 163 13.90 11.46 -24.80
N GLU A 164 12.62 11.56 -25.14
CA GLU A 164 11.72 12.59 -24.64
C GLU A 164 10.92 12.08 -23.43
N SER A 165 10.60 12.97 -22.50
CA SER A 165 9.64 12.65 -21.45
C SER A 165 8.24 12.52 -22.03
N ILE A 166 7.55 11.45 -21.69
CA ILE A 166 6.16 11.20 -22.04
C ILE A 166 5.32 11.04 -20.78
N ASP A 167 4.13 11.64 -20.80
CA ASP A 167 3.15 11.48 -19.73
C ASP A 167 2.61 10.05 -19.73
N VAL A 168 2.60 9.43 -18.55
CA VAL A 168 2.00 8.12 -18.39
C VAL A 168 0.51 8.28 -18.15
N THR A 169 -0.26 7.50 -18.89
CA THR A 169 -1.72 7.50 -18.81
C THR A 169 -2.24 6.09 -18.51
N LEU A 170 -3.44 6.03 -17.93
CA LEU A 170 -4.20 4.79 -17.84
C LEU A 170 -4.71 4.38 -19.25
N PRO A 171 -5.08 3.10 -19.45
CA PRO A 171 -5.63 2.67 -20.74
C PRO A 171 -6.83 3.52 -21.17
N ALA A 172 -7.02 3.63 -22.49
CA ALA A 172 -8.09 4.45 -23.06
C ALA A 172 -9.46 4.10 -22.44
N GLY A 173 -10.20 5.13 -22.03
CA GLY A 173 -11.50 5.00 -21.37
C GLY A 173 -11.45 5.03 -19.83
N PHE A 174 -10.27 4.88 -19.21
CA PHE A 174 -10.11 5.02 -17.77
C PHE A 174 -9.53 6.38 -17.42
N ILE A 175 -10.39 7.36 -17.16
CA ILE A 175 -9.98 8.70 -16.74
C ILE A 175 -10.06 8.77 -15.21
N PRO A 176 -8.94 9.00 -14.51
CA PRO A 176 -8.98 9.14 -13.06
C PRO A 176 -9.69 10.44 -12.68
N SER A 177 -10.61 10.38 -11.71
CA SER A 177 -11.16 11.59 -11.10
C SER A 177 -10.17 12.24 -10.15
N GLN A 178 -9.29 11.44 -9.55
CA GLN A 178 -8.25 11.88 -8.60
C GLN A 178 -7.04 10.93 -8.64
N ILE A 179 -5.87 11.47 -8.32
CA ILE A 179 -4.61 10.72 -8.20
C ILE A 179 -4.03 11.02 -6.82
N MET A 180 -3.64 9.97 -6.10
CA MET A 180 -2.96 10.06 -4.82
C MET A 180 -1.62 9.35 -4.91
N ARG A 181 -0.56 10.01 -4.48
CA ARG A 181 0.75 9.43 -4.32
C ARG A 181 0.97 9.11 -2.85
N VAL A 182 1.56 7.96 -2.59
CA VAL A 182 1.88 7.45 -1.25
C VAL A 182 3.37 7.15 -1.22
N ASN A 183 4.10 7.82 -0.35
CA ASN A 183 5.52 7.66 -0.13
C ASN A 183 5.77 7.06 1.25
N VAL A 184 6.47 5.94 1.31
CA VAL A 184 6.89 5.33 2.57
C VAL A 184 8.34 5.68 2.82
N LEU A 185 8.58 6.47 3.86
CA LEU A 185 9.93 6.84 4.30
C LEU A 185 10.36 5.98 5.49
N PHE A 186 11.59 5.48 5.40
CA PHE A 186 12.24 4.75 6.47
C PHE A 186 13.74 5.03 6.49
N GLU A 187 14.25 5.43 7.65
CA GLU A 187 15.67 5.79 7.88
C GLU A 187 16.18 6.85 6.89
N GLY A 188 15.35 7.86 6.61
CA GLY A 188 15.69 8.96 5.70
C GLY A 188 15.57 8.61 4.20
N TRP A 189 15.20 7.39 3.85
CA TRP A 189 15.10 6.94 2.46
C TRP A 189 13.69 6.50 2.08
N ARG A 190 13.34 6.73 0.82
CA ARG A 190 12.13 6.23 0.18
C ARG A 190 12.22 4.72 0.04
N TYR A 191 11.39 4.03 0.81
CA TYR A 191 11.23 2.59 0.74
C TYR A 191 10.23 2.17 -0.34
N ALA A 192 9.10 2.89 -0.44
CA ALA A 192 8.07 2.63 -1.43
C ALA A 192 7.46 3.92 -1.95
N ASP A 193 7.05 3.90 -3.21
CA ASP A 193 6.35 4.99 -3.88
C ASP A 193 5.21 4.41 -4.71
N LEU A 194 3.99 4.65 -4.25
CA LEU A 194 2.79 3.98 -4.71
C LEU A 194 1.80 5.02 -5.22
N TRP A 195 1.21 4.75 -6.37
CA TRP A 195 0.30 5.68 -7.03
C TRP A 195 -1.07 5.04 -7.13
N PHE A 196 -2.04 5.70 -6.51
CA PHE A 196 -3.44 5.32 -6.52
C PHE A 196 -4.24 6.25 -7.41
N ALA A 197 -5.23 5.69 -8.08
CA ALA A 197 -6.14 6.44 -8.93
C ALA A 197 -7.58 6.11 -8.57
N GLN A 198 -8.41 7.13 -8.47
CA GLN A 198 -9.85 6.95 -8.33
C GLN A 198 -10.47 6.81 -9.71
N VAL A 199 -10.99 5.62 -10.00
CA VAL A 199 -11.62 5.28 -11.28
C VAL A 199 -12.97 4.63 -10.98
N GLU A 200 -14.03 5.11 -11.63
CA GLU A 200 -15.40 4.62 -11.41
C GLU A 200 -15.83 4.65 -9.93
N GLY A 201 -15.36 5.65 -9.18
CA GLY A 201 -15.68 5.84 -7.76
C GLY A 201 -14.92 4.90 -6.80
N LYS A 202 -13.95 4.12 -7.28
CA LYS A 202 -13.10 3.24 -6.47
C LYS A 202 -11.63 3.58 -6.64
N TRP A 203 -10.86 3.41 -5.57
CA TRP A 203 -9.42 3.62 -5.57
C TRP A 203 -8.68 2.33 -5.93
N TYR A 204 -7.72 2.44 -6.84
CA TYR A 204 -6.87 1.33 -7.25
C TYR A 204 -5.41 1.73 -7.22
N LEU A 205 -4.54 0.83 -6.79
CA LEU A 205 -3.10 0.91 -7.02
C LEU A 205 -2.85 0.71 -8.52
N VAL A 206 -2.32 1.74 -9.18
CA VAL A 206 -2.10 1.74 -10.63
C VAL A 206 -0.63 1.79 -11.00
N PHE A 207 0.21 2.43 -10.18
CA PHE A 207 1.66 2.41 -10.37
C PHE A 207 2.46 2.20 -9.08
N ILE A 208 3.62 1.59 -9.25
CA ILE A 208 4.69 1.51 -8.24
C ILE A 208 5.92 2.16 -8.85
N ASP A 209 6.45 3.22 -8.23
CA ASP A 209 7.73 3.81 -8.63
C ASP A 209 8.88 3.12 -7.88
N GLY A 210 9.38 2.05 -8.48
CA GLY A 210 10.54 1.29 -8.05
C GLY A 210 11.84 1.74 -8.74
N ARG A 211 11.90 2.97 -9.26
CA ARG A 211 13.17 3.52 -9.75
C ARG A 211 14.13 3.70 -8.58
N ASP A 212 15.38 3.33 -8.82
CA ASP A 212 16.50 3.60 -7.93
C ASP A 212 17.30 4.81 -8.42
N CYS A 213 18.22 5.24 -7.58
CA CYS A 213 19.12 6.36 -7.82
C CYS A 213 20.52 5.91 -8.26
N SER A 214 20.69 4.62 -8.56
CA SER A 214 21.95 4.12 -9.09
C SER A 214 22.08 4.54 -10.55
N ALA A 215 22.86 5.60 -10.76
CA ALA A 215 23.50 5.93 -12.03
C ALA A 215 24.95 5.41 -12.03
#